data_AF-A0A7X3XKJ9-F1
#
_entry.id   AF-A0A7X3XKJ9-F1
#
_cell.length_a   1.000
_cell.length_b   1.000
_cell.length_c   1.000
_cell.angle_alpha   90.00
_cell.angle_beta   90.00
_cell.angle_gamma   90.00
#
_symmetry.space_group_name_H-M   'P 1'
#
loop_
_entity.id
_entity.type
_entity.pdbx_description
1 polymer ?
#
loop_
_entity_poly.entity_id
_entity_poly.type
_entity_poly.pdbx_seq_one_letter_code
_entity_poly.pdbx_strand_id
1 'polypeptide(L)'
;MPNITEMNPSEFRELLHTLVNEELFTSRERLAALLAKDSPQEALEAEFFHFHGDYVDFAYWLEDYEEDPLKGLIPDTPLAKKLKRQREYVLAHRKTTLKERKFRRMGTYLNSDPMPEKKIAELPPVEYRRLLRSLVAEELFPVRERLVAFLKQNPTDQELDIAFRELYIAYELLEVAFEDYHYDPDEGLEFRPEVIERIDQSIAEIEAGTAELISLEEVAKEFGVKLNIYPIHTSGGVVE
;
A
#
# COMPACT_ATOMS: atom_id res chain seq x y z
N MET A 1 13.05 10.89 -4.91
CA MET A 1 12.57 10.02 -3.83
C MET A 1 13.53 10.19 -2.67
N PRO A 2 13.05 10.45 -1.45
CA PRO A 2 13.91 10.64 -0.29
C PRO A 2 14.74 9.37 -0.07
N ASN A 3 16.05 9.52 0.09
CA ASN A 3 16.93 8.40 0.40
C ASN A 3 17.14 8.37 1.92
N ILE A 4 16.95 7.21 2.57
CA ILE A 4 17.20 7.07 4.02
C ILE A 4 18.63 7.46 4.38
N THR A 5 19.58 7.25 3.47
CA THR A 5 20.98 7.64 3.66
C THR A 5 21.22 9.15 3.61
N GLU A 6 20.23 9.93 3.16
CA GLU A 6 20.23 11.41 3.15
C GLU A 6 19.47 12.01 4.36
N MET A 7 18.70 11.20 5.10
CA MET A 7 18.03 11.65 6.32
C MET A 7 19.03 11.92 7.43
N ASN A 8 18.80 12.99 8.18
CA ASN A 8 19.55 13.16 9.42
C ASN A 8 19.05 12.17 10.50
N PRO A 9 19.85 11.88 11.53
CA PRO A 9 19.48 10.89 12.55
C PRO A 9 18.16 11.14 13.28
N SER A 10 17.75 12.40 13.45
CA SER A 10 16.47 12.74 14.08
C SER A 10 15.29 12.38 13.18
N GLU A 11 15.37 12.77 11.90
CA GLU A 11 14.36 12.45 10.88
C GLU A 11 14.19 10.94 10.73
N PHE A 12 15.31 10.19 10.71
CA PHE A 12 15.25 8.74 10.59
C PHE A 12 14.58 8.08 11.81
N ARG A 13 14.89 8.55 13.02
CA ARG A 13 14.22 8.06 14.24
C ARG A 13 12.73 8.39 14.24
N GLU A 14 12.36 9.60 13.82
CA GLU A 14 10.97 10.01 13.68
C GLU A 14 10.23 9.13 12.68
N LEU A 15 10.83 8.85 11.51
CA LEU A 15 10.30 7.91 10.53
C LEU A 15 10.07 6.53 11.16
N LEU A 16 11.05 5.97 11.87
CA LEU A 16 10.89 4.67 12.52
C LEU A 16 9.79 4.69 13.58
N HIS A 17 9.64 5.78 14.32
CA HIS A 17 8.55 5.96 15.26
C HIS A 17 7.19 6.02 14.55
N THR A 18 7.08 6.69 13.41
CA THR A 18 5.86 6.70 12.59
C THR A 18 5.56 5.29 12.11
N LEU A 19 6.51 4.65 11.42
CA LEU A 19 6.35 3.31 10.83
C LEU A 19 5.90 2.28 11.85
N VAL A 20 6.50 2.21 13.04
CA VAL A 20 6.11 1.20 14.03
C VAL A 20 4.76 1.49 14.69
N ASN A 21 4.20 2.69 14.55
CA ASN A 21 2.91 3.06 15.12
C ASN A 21 1.77 3.12 14.08
N GLU A 22 2.02 2.68 12.86
CA GLU A 22 0.99 2.58 11.81
C GLU A 22 -0.16 1.65 12.22
N GLU A 23 -1.37 1.95 11.73
CA GLU A 23 -2.60 1.25 12.13
C GLU A 23 -2.64 -0.22 11.70
N LEU A 24 -1.80 -0.60 10.71
CA LEU A 24 -1.63 -1.97 10.24
C LEU A 24 -1.37 -2.96 11.39
N PHE A 25 -0.59 -2.54 12.39
CA PHE A 25 -0.29 -3.40 13.53
C PHE A 25 -1.50 -3.59 14.44
N THR A 26 -2.35 -2.58 14.58
CA THR A 26 -3.59 -2.67 15.34
C THR A 26 -4.63 -3.52 14.61
N SER A 27 -4.83 -3.32 13.31
CA SER A 27 -5.74 -4.15 12.50
C SER A 27 -5.30 -5.60 12.46
N ARG A 28 -3.99 -5.88 12.39
CA ARG A 28 -3.47 -7.25 12.53
C ARG A 28 -3.91 -7.91 13.84
N GLU A 29 -3.79 -7.23 14.98
CA GLU A 29 -4.19 -7.81 16.27
C GLU A 29 -5.69 -8.08 16.33
N ARG A 30 -6.52 -7.17 15.79
CA ARG A 30 -7.97 -7.36 15.70
C ARG A 30 -8.30 -8.56 14.81
N LEU A 31 -7.68 -8.67 13.64
CA LEU A 31 -7.89 -9.77 12.70
C LEU A 31 -7.44 -11.12 13.29
N ALA A 32 -6.27 -11.16 13.93
CA ALA A 32 -5.77 -12.34 14.62
C ALA A 32 -6.72 -12.79 15.76
N ALA A 33 -7.26 -11.85 16.53
CA ALA A 33 -8.23 -12.14 17.57
C ALA A 33 -9.56 -12.70 17.02
N LEU A 34 -10.04 -12.20 15.88
CA LEU A 34 -11.23 -12.73 15.21
C LEU A 34 -11.00 -14.16 14.70
N LEU A 35 -9.84 -14.44 14.12
CA LEU A 35 -9.44 -15.78 13.66
C LEU A 35 -9.33 -16.78 14.81
N ALA A 36 -8.79 -16.36 15.97
CA ALA A 36 -8.67 -17.20 17.16
C ALA A 36 -10.04 -17.56 17.77
N LYS A 37 -11.04 -16.69 17.61
CA LYS A 37 -12.41 -16.91 18.08
C LYS A 37 -13.30 -17.69 17.09
N ASP A 38 -12.76 -18.08 15.94
CA ASP A 38 -13.53 -18.67 14.83
C ASP A 38 -14.74 -17.82 14.43
N SER A 39 -14.52 -16.50 14.35
CA SER A 39 -15.58 -15.52 14.09
C SER A 39 -16.26 -15.74 12.72
N PRO A 40 -17.51 -15.28 12.54
CA PRO A 40 -18.20 -15.36 11.25
C PRO A 40 -17.42 -14.75 10.09
N GLN A 41 -17.70 -15.20 8.87
CA GLN A 41 -17.02 -14.76 7.66
C GLN A 41 -17.14 -13.25 7.46
N GLU A 42 -18.32 -12.70 7.69
CA GLU A 42 -18.62 -11.27 7.50
C GLU A 42 -17.78 -10.38 8.44
N ALA A 43 -17.51 -10.85 9.66
CA ALA A 43 -16.65 -10.13 10.59
C ALA A 43 -15.18 -10.16 10.16
N LEU A 44 -14.73 -11.26 9.57
CA LEU A 44 -13.38 -11.39 9.03
C LEU A 44 -13.19 -10.51 7.79
N GLU A 45 -14.18 -10.46 6.90
CA GLU A 45 -14.17 -9.60 5.70
C GLU A 45 -14.12 -8.12 6.06
N ALA A 46 -14.94 -7.69 7.03
CA ALA A 46 -14.94 -6.31 7.50
C ALA A 46 -13.58 -5.89 8.11
N GLU A 47 -12.97 -6.74 8.94
CA GLU A 47 -11.65 -6.42 9.49
C GLU A 47 -10.54 -6.56 8.45
N PHE A 48 -10.65 -7.48 7.49
CA PHE A 48 -9.69 -7.60 6.40
C PHE A 48 -9.69 -6.36 5.50
N PHE A 49 -10.85 -5.76 5.25
CA PHE A 49 -10.94 -4.47 4.55
C PHE A 49 -10.08 -3.40 5.23
N HIS A 50 -10.19 -3.26 6.55
CA HIS A 50 -9.36 -2.33 7.33
C HIS A 50 -7.87 -2.72 7.29
N PHE A 51 -7.57 -4.00 7.52
CA PHE A 51 -6.19 -4.50 7.47
C PHE A 51 -5.52 -4.25 6.11
N HIS A 52 -6.23 -4.48 5.01
CA HIS A 52 -5.71 -4.23 3.67
C HIS A 52 -5.52 -2.74 3.41
N GLY A 53 -6.47 -1.88 3.82
CA GLY A 53 -6.33 -0.43 3.73
C GLY A 53 -5.09 0.08 4.49
N ASP A 54 -4.94 -0.32 5.76
CA ASP A 54 -3.80 0.05 6.58
C ASP A 54 -2.47 -0.48 6.00
N TYR A 55 -2.50 -1.66 5.37
CA TYR A 55 -1.35 -2.22 4.65
C TYR A 55 -0.96 -1.37 3.44
N VAL A 56 -1.95 -0.90 2.67
CA VAL A 56 -1.70 -0.02 1.51
C VAL A 56 -1.02 1.28 1.96
N ASP A 57 -1.50 1.89 3.04
CA ASP A 57 -0.90 3.09 3.61
C ASP A 57 0.54 2.83 4.10
N PHE A 58 0.76 1.71 4.82
CA PHE A 58 2.09 1.29 5.26
C PHE A 58 3.05 1.05 4.09
N ALA A 59 2.57 0.44 3.00
CA ALA A 59 3.38 0.18 1.81
C ALA A 59 3.82 1.50 1.14
N TYR A 60 2.93 2.50 1.04
CA TYR A 60 3.29 3.80 0.49
C TYR A 60 4.45 4.46 1.23
N TRP A 61 4.50 4.35 2.56
CA TRP A 61 5.63 4.85 3.34
C TRP A 61 6.94 4.15 3.00
N LEU A 62 6.94 2.83 2.83
CA LEU A 62 8.17 2.05 2.62
C LEU A 62 8.66 2.07 1.18
N GLU A 63 7.76 2.11 0.20
CA GLU A 63 8.10 2.05 -1.21
C GLU A 63 8.88 3.25 -1.74
N ASP A 64 8.86 4.36 -1.02
CA ASP A 64 9.72 5.51 -1.33
C ASP A 64 11.19 5.28 -0.94
N TYR A 65 11.46 4.19 -0.21
CA TYR A 65 12.77 3.80 0.31
C TYR A 65 13.24 2.43 -0.19
N GLU A 66 12.80 1.99 -1.38
CA GLU A 66 13.27 0.75 -2.00
C GLU A 66 14.78 0.83 -2.35
N GLU A 67 15.61 0.60 -1.34
CA GLU A 67 17.06 0.44 -1.45
C GLU A 67 17.43 -1.04 -1.29
N ASP A 68 18.64 -1.40 -1.72
CA ASP A 68 19.19 -2.73 -1.45
C ASP A 68 19.36 -2.92 0.08
N PRO A 69 18.56 -3.80 0.73
CA PRO A 69 18.60 -3.97 2.18
C PRO A 69 19.88 -4.67 2.66
N LEU A 70 20.67 -5.28 1.76
CA LEU A 70 21.95 -5.92 2.09
C LEU A 70 23.14 -4.97 1.97
N LYS A 71 22.97 -3.82 1.32
CA LYS A 71 24.05 -2.84 1.08
C LYS A 71 24.65 -2.38 2.42
N GLY A 72 25.97 -2.49 2.55
CA GLY A 72 26.69 -2.07 3.77
C GLY A 72 26.73 -3.10 4.90
N LEU A 73 26.01 -4.22 4.80
CA LEU A 73 26.08 -5.29 5.79
C LEU A 73 27.32 -6.17 5.62
N ILE A 74 27.89 -6.64 6.73
CA ILE A 74 28.99 -7.61 6.71
C ILE A 74 28.43 -8.98 6.29
N PRO A 75 28.82 -9.54 5.12
CA PRO A 75 28.15 -10.69 4.51
C PRO A 75 28.12 -11.96 5.37
N ASP A 76 29.14 -12.17 6.20
CA ASP A 76 29.30 -13.41 6.96
C ASP A 76 28.53 -13.47 8.28
N THR A 77 27.87 -12.38 8.67
CA THR A 77 27.07 -12.32 9.89
C THR A 77 25.79 -13.16 9.76
N PRO A 78 25.28 -13.73 10.87
CA PRO A 78 24.01 -14.47 10.85
C PRO A 78 22.84 -13.66 10.30
N LEU A 79 22.80 -12.36 10.60
CA LEU A 79 21.76 -11.45 10.11
C LEU A 79 21.87 -11.25 8.60
N ALA A 80 23.06 -10.91 8.07
CA ALA A 80 23.23 -10.74 6.63
C ALA A 80 22.86 -12.03 5.85
N LYS A 81 23.18 -13.21 6.39
CA LYS A 81 22.77 -14.51 5.83
C LYS A 81 21.26 -14.75 5.89
N LYS A 82 20.59 -14.33 6.97
CA LYS A 82 19.11 -14.38 7.08
C LYS A 82 18.48 -13.49 6.02
N LEU A 83 18.85 -12.21 6.02
CA LEU A 83 18.32 -11.19 5.11
C LEU A 83 18.58 -11.54 3.64
N LYS A 84 19.77 -12.07 3.33
CA LYS A 84 20.10 -12.54 1.98
C LYS A 84 19.14 -13.63 1.50
N ARG A 85 18.90 -14.67 2.32
CA ARG A 85 17.99 -15.77 1.96
C ARG A 85 16.55 -15.27 1.75
N GLN A 86 16.07 -14.39 2.63
CA GLN A 86 14.73 -13.81 2.50
C GLN A 86 14.63 -12.95 1.23
N ARG A 87 15.64 -12.13 0.95
CA ARG A 87 15.68 -11.35 -0.29
C ARG A 87 15.74 -12.20 -1.54
N GLU A 88 16.54 -13.26 -1.55
CA GLU A 88 16.59 -14.23 -2.66
C GLU A 88 15.21 -14.88 -2.88
N TYR A 89 14.50 -15.22 -1.79
CA TYR A 89 13.13 -15.69 -1.86
C TYR A 89 12.20 -14.64 -2.48
N VAL A 90 12.23 -13.39 -2.00
CA VAL A 90 11.44 -12.28 -2.56
C VAL A 90 11.70 -12.13 -4.06
N LEU A 91 12.95 -12.04 -4.48
CA LEU A 91 13.32 -11.86 -5.89
C LEU A 91 12.91 -13.04 -6.77
N ALA A 92 12.87 -14.26 -6.22
CA ALA A 92 12.46 -15.45 -6.96
C ALA A 92 10.94 -15.57 -7.14
N HIS A 93 10.15 -14.97 -6.25
CA HIS A 93 8.68 -15.10 -6.25
C HIS A 93 7.98 -13.82 -6.72
N ARG A 94 8.67 -12.68 -6.68
CA ARG A 94 8.15 -11.40 -7.13
C ARG A 94 7.83 -11.41 -8.63
N LYS A 95 6.57 -11.14 -8.95
CA LYS A 95 5.97 -11.04 -10.28
C LYS A 95 5.82 -9.59 -10.72
N THR A 96 5.79 -8.65 -9.77
CA THR A 96 5.50 -7.24 -10.03
C THR A 96 6.71 -6.34 -9.87
N THR A 97 6.76 -5.29 -10.68
CA THR A 97 7.63 -4.13 -10.48
C THR A 97 7.03 -3.18 -9.43
N LEU A 98 7.86 -2.31 -8.85
CA LEU A 98 7.39 -1.25 -7.94
C LEU A 98 6.28 -0.40 -8.56
N LYS A 99 6.46 -0.05 -9.84
CA LYS A 99 5.49 0.75 -10.58
C LYS A 99 4.15 0.03 -10.66
N GLU A 100 4.14 -1.26 -10.98
CA GLU A 100 2.91 -2.05 -11.04
C GLU A 100 2.21 -2.12 -9.68
N ARG A 101 2.94 -2.39 -8.59
CA ARG A 101 2.35 -2.38 -7.24
C ARG A 101 1.72 -1.04 -6.87
N LYS A 102 2.40 0.07 -7.16
CA LYS A 102 1.86 1.42 -6.93
C LYS A 102 0.55 1.65 -7.71
N PHE A 103 0.46 1.18 -8.96
CA PHE A 103 -0.76 1.26 -9.76
C PHE A 103 -1.88 0.38 -9.16
N ARG A 104 -1.57 -0.88 -8.80
CA ARG A 104 -2.56 -1.79 -8.21
C ARG A 104 -3.21 -1.22 -6.95
N ARG A 105 -2.42 -0.59 -6.07
CA ARG A 105 -2.95 0.06 -4.85
C ARG A 105 -3.85 1.25 -5.13
N MET A 106 -3.72 1.88 -6.29
CA MET A 106 -4.65 2.93 -6.77
C MET A 106 -5.90 2.35 -7.48
N GLY A 107 -6.12 1.03 -7.41
CA GLY A 107 -7.24 0.36 -8.08
C GLY A 107 -7.08 0.24 -9.60
N THR A 108 -5.85 0.34 -10.13
CA THR A 108 -5.60 0.27 -11.57
C THR A 108 -4.49 -0.72 -11.93
N TYR A 109 -4.66 -1.41 -13.06
CA TYR A 109 -3.69 -2.35 -13.60
C TYR A 109 -3.01 -1.75 -14.83
N LEU A 110 -1.68 -1.84 -14.88
CA LEU A 110 -0.96 -1.50 -16.11
C LEU A 110 -1.15 -2.62 -17.14
N ASN A 111 -1.09 -2.29 -18.43
CA ASN A 111 -1.18 -3.30 -19.49
C ASN A 111 -0.06 -4.35 -19.44
N SER A 112 1.08 -4.03 -18.80
CA SER A 112 2.19 -4.97 -18.58
C SER A 112 2.00 -5.88 -17.37
N ASP A 113 1.00 -5.58 -16.54
CA ASP A 113 0.89 -6.11 -15.19
C ASP A 113 0.32 -7.55 -15.20
N PRO A 114 1.03 -8.55 -14.65
CA PRO A 114 0.49 -9.90 -14.56
C PRO A 114 -0.70 -9.96 -13.61
N MET A 115 -1.92 -10.13 -14.14
CA MET A 115 -3.12 -10.22 -13.31
C MET A 115 -3.00 -11.38 -12.30
N PRO A 116 -3.28 -11.15 -11.00
CA PRO A 116 -3.32 -12.23 -10.02
C PRO A 116 -4.34 -13.31 -10.40
N GLU A 117 -4.00 -14.57 -10.14
CA GLU A 117 -4.84 -15.71 -10.54
C GLU A 117 -6.06 -15.91 -9.63
N LYS A 118 -6.01 -15.38 -8.41
CA LYS A 118 -7.02 -15.63 -7.37
C LYS A 118 -7.63 -14.31 -6.93
N LYS A 119 -8.95 -14.20 -6.97
CA LYS A 119 -9.66 -13.10 -6.32
C LYS A 119 -9.97 -13.45 -4.88
N ILE A 120 -9.64 -12.54 -3.94
CA ILE A 120 -9.91 -12.77 -2.51
C ILE A 120 -11.42 -12.91 -2.26
N ALA A 121 -12.24 -12.10 -2.92
CA ALA A 121 -13.71 -12.13 -2.79
C ALA A 121 -14.33 -13.45 -3.27
N GLU A 122 -13.65 -14.21 -4.13
CA GLU A 122 -14.13 -15.49 -4.66
C GLU A 122 -13.58 -16.70 -3.89
N LEU A 123 -12.73 -16.49 -2.87
CA LEU A 123 -12.15 -17.59 -2.10
C LEU A 123 -13.22 -18.32 -1.27
N PRO A 124 -13.23 -19.67 -1.28
CA PRO A 124 -14.05 -20.43 -0.36
C PRO A 124 -13.71 -20.08 1.10
N PRO A 125 -14.67 -20.11 2.05
CA PRO A 125 -14.46 -19.65 3.43
C PRO A 125 -13.25 -20.29 4.14
N VAL A 126 -12.97 -21.57 3.85
CA VAL A 126 -11.80 -22.28 4.41
C VAL A 126 -10.49 -21.73 3.85
N GLU A 127 -10.45 -21.42 2.56
CA GLU A 127 -9.26 -20.88 1.90
C GLU A 127 -9.03 -19.41 2.27
N TYR A 128 -10.11 -18.63 2.36
CA TYR A 128 -10.07 -17.26 2.85
C TYR A 128 -9.49 -17.19 4.27
N ARG A 129 -10.00 -17.99 5.20
CA ARG A 129 -9.46 -18.08 6.57
C ARG A 129 -8.00 -18.56 6.59
N ARG A 130 -7.60 -19.45 5.68
CA ARG A 130 -6.21 -19.89 5.54
C ARG A 130 -5.31 -18.73 5.09
N LEU A 131 -5.75 -17.95 4.11
CA LEU A 131 -5.05 -16.75 3.66
C LEU A 131 -4.90 -15.74 4.80
N LEU A 132 -5.98 -15.41 5.51
CA LEU A 132 -5.89 -14.47 6.63
C LEU A 132 -4.91 -14.95 7.71
N ARG A 133 -4.90 -16.26 8.01
CA ARG A 133 -3.94 -16.84 8.96
C ARG A 133 -2.50 -16.74 8.48
N SER A 134 -2.22 -16.91 7.19
CA SER A 134 -0.86 -16.72 6.67
C SER A 134 -0.46 -15.25 6.76
N LEU A 135 -1.33 -14.33 6.33
CA LEU A 135 -1.05 -12.90 6.36
C LEU A 135 -0.74 -12.39 7.78
N VAL A 136 -1.57 -12.69 8.79
CA VAL A 136 -1.31 -12.22 10.16
C VAL A 136 -0.10 -12.88 10.82
N ALA A 137 0.45 -13.95 10.23
CA ALA A 137 1.62 -14.67 10.72
C ALA A 137 2.91 -14.25 10.03
N GLU A 138 2.87 -13.30 9.09
CA GLU A 138 4.04 -12.84 8.36
C GLU A 138 5.11 -12.22 9.27
N GLU A 139 6.38 -12.32 8.84
CA GLU A 139 7.57 -11.92 9.62
C GLU A 139 7.56 -10.43 9.99
N LEU A 140 6.80 -9.59 9.26
CA LEU A 140 6.68 -8.15 9.53
C LEU A 140 6.26 -7.86 10.98
N PHE A 141 5.28 -8.59 11.51
CA PHE A 141 4.71 -8.33 12.83
C PHE A 141 5.71 -8.60 13.97
N PRO A 142 6.35 -9.78 14.07
CA PRO A 142 7.36 -10.01 15.11
C PRO A 142 8.63 -9.15 14.90
N VAL A 143 8.97 -8.75 13.67
CA VAL A 143 10.07 -7.79 13.43
C VAL A 143 9.73 -6.43 14.01
N ARG A 144 8.50 -5.93 13.79
CA ARG A 144 8.05 -4.66 14.38
C ARG A 144 8.08 -4.70 15.90
N GLU A 145 7.64 -5.79 16.53
CA GLU A 145 7.71 -5.92 18.00
C GLU A 145 9.15 -5.78 18.52
N ARG A 146 10.11 -6.42 17.86
CA ARG A 146 11.54 -6.29 18.18
C ARG A 146 12.02 -4.85 18.00
N LEU A 147 11.64 -4.19 16.90
CA LEU A 147 12.02 -2.80 16.63
C LEU A 147 11.44 -1.83 17.67
N VAL A 148 10.17 -1.99 18.08
CA VAL A 148 9.57 -1.19 19.16
C VAL A 148 10.31 -1.37 20.48
N ALA A 149 10.65 -2.61 20.84
CA ALA A 149 11.43 -2.90 22.04
C ALA A 149 12.86 -2.31 21.94
N PHE A 150 13.42 -2.29 20.74
CA PHE A 150 14.76 -1.78 20.47
C PHE A 150 14.83 -0.25 20.54
N LEU A 151 13.85 0.47 19.98
CA LEU A 151 13.77 1.94 20.02
C LEU A 151 13.78 2.49 21.46
N LYS A 152 13.25 1.74 22.44
CA LYS A 152 13.27 2.10 23.86
C LYS A 152 14.66 2.04 24.52
N GLN A 153 15.64 1.43 23.86
CA GLN A 153 16.98 1.18 24.41
C GLN A 153 18.01 2.24 23.98
N ASN A 154 17.58 3.32 23.32
CA ASN A 154 18.45 4.36 22.75
C ASN A 154 19.56 3.79 21.84
N PRO A 155 19.19 3.02 20.80
CA PRO A 155 20.15 2.38 19.91
C PRO A 155 20.94 3.42 19.11
N THR A 156 22.12 3.03 18.63
CA THR A 156 22.91 3.84 17.69
C THR A 156 22.27 3.90 16.31
N ASP A 157 22.61 4.90 15.50
CA ASP A 157 22.04 5.07 14.16
C ASP A 157 22.36 3.89 13.24
N GLN A 158 23.56 3.30 13.39
CA GLN A 158 23.95 2.10 12.65
C GLN A 158 23.07 0.90 13.02
N GLU A 159 22.75 0.73 14.30
CA GLU A 159 21.87 -0.36 14.71
C GLU A 159 20.42 -0.14 14.26
N LEU A 160 19.96 1.12 14.19
CA LEU A 160 18.67 1.47 13.63
C LEU A 160 18.58 1.20 12.14
N ASP A 161 19.61 1.52 11.37
CA ASP A 161 19.69 1.19 9.94
C ASP A 161 19.56 -0.32 9.73
N ILE A 162 20.28 -1.12 10.54
CA ILE A 162 20.19 -2.58 10.51
C ILE A 162 18.76 -3.06 10.82
N ALA A 163 18.11 -2.51 11.85
CA ALA A 163 16.76 -2.90 12.24
C ALA A 163 15.72 -2.49 11.18
N PHE A 164 15.90 -1.33 10.54
CA PHE A 164 15.08 -0.89 9.41
C PHE A 164 15.20 -1.85 8.23
N ARG A 165 16.42 -2.29 7.87
CA ARG A 165 16.64 -3.26 6.78
C ARG A 165 15.91 -4.59 7.04
N GLU A 166 15.87 -5.04 8.30
CA GLU A 166 15.09 -6.22 8.67
C GLU A 166 13.58 -5.98 8.51
N LEU A 167 13.08 -4.82 8.96
CA LEU A 167 11.68 -4.42 8.77
C LEU A 167 11.30 -4.36 7.28
N TYR A 168 12.15 -3.75 6.46
CA TYR A 168 11.94 -3.59 5.03
C TYR A 168 11.85 -4.95 4.32
N ILE A 169 12.77 -5.88 4.58
CA ILE A 169 12.69 -7.23 4.01
C ILE A 169 11.43 -7.96 4.49
N ALA A 170 11.03 -7.77 5.74
CA ALA A 170 9.83 -8.41 6.28
C ALA A 170 8.54 -7.86 5.64
N TYR A 171 8.51 -6.56 5.32
CA TYR A 171 7.48 -5.95 4.48
C TYR A 171 7.47 -6.55 3.08
N GLU A 172 8.63 -6.70 2.44
CA GLU A 172 8.74 -7.28 1.10
C GLU A 172 8.25 -8.73 1.03
N LEU A 173 8.37 -9.48 2.14
CA LEU A 173 7.78 -10.82 2.26
C LEU A 173 6.24 -10.77 2.33
N LEU A 174 5.68 -9.81 3.07
CA LEU A 174 4.24 -9.58 3.10
C LEU A 174 3.71 -9.20 1.70
N GLU A 175 4.43 -8.36 0.96
CA GLU A 175 4.11 -8.02 -0.43
C GLU A 175 4.03 -9.27 -1.32
N VAL A 176 5.01 -10.17 -1.21
CA VAL A 176 5.01 -11.44 -1.94
C VAL A 176 3.83 -12.33 -1.53
N ALA A 177 3.42 -12.31 -0.26
CA ALA A 177 2.25 -13.06 0.19
C ALA A 177 0.93 -12.56 -0.45
N PHE A 178 0.88 -11.29 -0.86
CA PHE A 178 -0.26 -10.71 -1.57
C PHE A 178 -0.21 -10.88 -3.09
N GLU A 179 0.94 -11.13 -3.71
CA GLU A 179 1.07 -11.07 -5.18
C GLU A 179 0.17 -12.03 -5.97
N ASP A 180 -0.17 -13.17 -5.37
CA ASP A 180 -1.05 -14.17 -5.99
C ASP A 180 -2.54 -13.79 -5.92
N TYR A 181 -2.88 -12.72 -5.20
CA TYR A 181 -4.24 -12.34 -4.89
C TYR A 181 -4.60 -10.98 -5.48
N HIS A 182 -5.76 -10.93 -6.12
CA HIS A 182 -6.45 -9.70 -6.47
C HIS A 182 -7.45 -9.37 -5.37
N TYR A 183 -7.39 -8.15 -4.88
CA TYR A 183 -8.39 -7.57 -4.00
C TYR A 183 -8.67 -6.16 -4.45
N ASP A 184 -9.93 -5.93 -4.81
CA ASP A 184 -10.47 -4.61 -5.08
C ASP A 184 -11.50 -4.31 -3.96
N PRO A 185 -11.22 -3.32 -3.08
CA PRO A 185 -12.13 -2.96 -2.00
C PRO A 185 -13.47 -2.42 -2.50
N ASP A 186 -13.54 -1.96 -3.75
CA ASP A 186 -14.73 -1.44 -4.41
C ASP A 186 -15.45 -2.51 -5.26
N GLU A 187 -14.95 -3.74 -5.31
CA GLU A 187 -15.61 -4.85 -6.03
C GLU A 187 -17.02 -5.09 -5.46
N GLY A 188 -18.04 -5.06 -6.32
CA GLY A 188 -19.45 -5.12 -5.89
C GLY A 188 -20.09 -3.76 -5.56
N LEU A 189 -19.35 -2.65 -5.65
CA LEU A 189 -19.89 -1.28 -5.58
C LEU A 189 -20.11 -0.67 -6.97
N GLU A 190 -20.38 -1.49 -7.99
CA GLU A 190 -20.55 -0.99 -9.35
C GLU A 190 -21.75 -0.03 -9.44
N PHE A 191 -21.61 1.01 -10.27
CA PHE A 191 -22.72 1.89 -10.58
C PHE A 191 -23.88 1.08 -11.15
N ARG A 192 -25.09 1.36 -10.67
CA ARG A 192 -26.29 0.77 -11.27
C ARG A 192 -26.38 1.15 -12.75
N PRO A 193 -26.91 0.28 -13.62
CA PRO A 193 -26.99 0.56 -15.05
C PRO A 193 -27.60 1.92 -15.39
N GLU A 194 -28.62 2.36 -14.64
CA GLU A 194 -29.29 3.64 -14.87
C GLU A 194 -28.39 4.85 -14.57
N VAL A 195 -27.41 4.69 -13.67
CA VAL A 195 -26.41 5.71 -13.37
C VAL A 195 -25.36 5.77 -14.47
N ILE A 196 -24.94 4.60 -14.98
CA ILE A 196 -23.99 4.49 -16.11
C ILE A 196 -24.60 5.14 -17.35
N GLU A 197 -25.83 4.76 -17.72
CA GLU A 197 -26.54 5.34 -18.88
C GLU A 197 -26.67 6.87 -18.76
N ARG A 198 -26.94 7.38 -17.55
CA ARG A 198 -27.02 8.83 -17.33
C ARG A 198 -25.66 9.52 -17.49
N ILE A 199 -24.58 8.90 -17.01
CA ILE A 199 -23.21 9.42 -17.19
C ILE A 199 -22.85 9.44 -18.67
N ASP A 200 -23.10 8.33 -19.39
CA ASP A 200 -22.81 8.23 -20.82
C ASP A 200 -23.63 9.25 -21.63
N GLN A 201 -24.90 9.44 -21.28
CA GLN A 201 -25.73 10.48 -21.90
C GLN A 201 -25.18 11.88 -21.64
N SER A 202 -24.79 12.20 -20.39
CA SER A 202 -24.20 13.49 -20.06
C SER A 202 -22.89 13.74 -20.81
N ILE A 203 -22.02 12.72 -20.94
CA ILE A 203 -20.79 12.82 -21.73
C ILE A 203 -21.14 13.10 -23.20
N ALA A 204 -22.07 12.34 -23.79
CA ALA A 204 -22.49 12.53 -25.17
C ALA A 204 -23.10 13.92 -25.42
N GLU A 205 -23.89 14.45 -24.49
CA GLU A 205 -24.46 15.80 -24.58
C GLU A 205 -23.36 16.90 -24.50
N ILE A 206 -22.32 16.69 -23.69
CA ILE A 206 -21.16 17.59 -23.63
C ILE A 206 -20.36 17.54 -24.93
N GLU A 207 -20.05 16.34 -25.42
CA GLU A 207 -19.32 16.14 -26.67
C GLU A 207 -20.08 16.67 -27.90
N ALA A 208 -21.41 16.56 -27.89
CA ALA A 208 -22.29 17.13 -28.90
C ALA A 208 -22.49 18.64 -28.76
N GLY A 209 -21.99 19.27 -27.69
CA GLY A 209 -22.16 20.69 -27.41
C GLY A 209 -23.60 21.08 -27.09
N THR A 210 -24.43 20.11 -26.69
CA THR A 210 -25.85 20.31 -26.34
C THR A 210 -26.08 20.43 -24.84
N ALA A 211 -25.11 20.05 -24.03
CA ALA A 211 -25.17 20.20 -22.57
C ALA A 211 -25.11 21.67 -22.15
N GLU A 212 -25.98 22.05 -21.22
CA GLU A 212 -25.88 23.32 -20.52
C GLU A 212 -24.79 23.21 -19.44
N LEU A 213 -23.63 23.81 -19.71
CA LEU A 213 -22.48 23.82 -18.81
C LEU A 213 -22.52 25.06 -17.93
N ILE A 214 -22.43 24.86 -16.61
CA ILE A 214 -22.24 25.95 -15.64
C ILE A 214 -20.74 26.11 -15.40
N SER A 215 -20.25 27.34 -15.47
CA SER A 215 -18.83 27.61 -15.22
C SER A 215 -18.47 27.38 -13.75
N LEU A 216 -17.21 27.01 -13.50
CA LEU A 216 -16.68 26.86 -12.13
C LEU A 216 -16.80 28.16 -11.34
N GLU A 217 -16.65 29.31 -11.99
CA GLU A 217 -16.84 30.65 -11.41
C GLU A 217 -18.27 30.91 -10.95
N GLU A 218 -19.26 30.47 -11.74
CA GLU A 218 -20.69 30.56 -11.38
C GLU A 218 -21.03 29.66 -10.20
N VAL A 219 -20.54 28.42 -10.19
CA VAL A 219 -20.67 27.50 -9.05
C VAL A 219 -20.03 28.11 -7.80
N ALA A 220 -18.81 28.61 -7.91
CA ALA A 220 -18.10 29.22 -6.78
C ALA A 220 -18.85 30.44 -6.21
N LYS A 221 -19.45 31.25 -7.08
CA LYS A 221 -20.29 32.38 -6.67
C LYS A 221 -21.55 31.92 -5.95
N GLU A 222 -22.20 30.86 -6.42
CA GLU A 222 -23.38 30.27 -5.78
C GLU A 222 -23.09 29.78 -4.36
N PHE A 223 -21.96 29.10 -4.17
CA PHE A 223 -21.54 28.56 -2.87
C PHE A 223 -20.76 29.55 -1.99
N GLY A 224 -20.56 30.79 -2.45
CA GLY A 224 -19.83 31.82 -1.69
C GLY A 224 -18.33 31.51 -1.50
N VAL A 225 -17.76 30.65 -2.35
CA VAL A 225 -16.37 30.22 -2.28
C VAL A 225 -15.52 31.08 -3.22
N LYS A 226 -14.34 31.49 -2.76
CA LYS A 226 -13.34 32.11 -3.65
C LYS A 226 -12.47 31.01 -4.27
N LEU A 227 -12.47 30.91 -5.60
CA LEU A 227 -11.55 30.04 -6.32
C LEU A 227 -10.13 30.62 -6.23
N ASN A 228 -9.20 29.86 -5.65
CA ASN A 228 -7.77 30.10 -5.83
C ASN A 228 -7.32 29.40 -7.11
N ILE A 229 -7.43 30.10 -8.24
CA ILE A 229 -6.92 29.61 -9.51
C ILE A 229 -5.41 29.84 -9.52
N TYR A 230 -4.62 28.80 -9.26
CA TYR A 230 -3.18 28.84 -9.48
C TYR A 230 -2.91 28.79 -11.00
N PRO A 231 -2.11 29.69 -11.57
CA PRO A 231 -1.78 29.62 -12.98
C PRO A 231 -0.98 28.34 -13.24
N ILE A 232 -1.56 27.44 -14.04
CA ILE A 232 -0.82 26.33 -14.64
C ILE A 232 0.12 26.97 -15.67
N HIS A 233 1.42 26.99 -15.40
CA HIS A 233 2.41 27.37 -16.41
C HIS A 233 2.40 26.32 -17.52
N THR A 234 1.69 26.61 -18.62
CA THR A 234 1.79 25.83 -19.85
C THR A 234 3.13 26.13 -20.52
N SER A 235 4.20 25.46 -20.10
CA SER A 235 5.38 25.30 -20.93
C SER A 235 5.12 24.16 -21.92
N GLY A 236 4.43 24.46 -23.01
CA GLY A 236 4.21 23.57 -24.15
C GLY A 236 4.37 24.38 -25.42
N GLY A 237 5.55 24.27 -26.03
CA GLY A 237 5.94 25.01 -27.23
C GLY A 237 5.05 24.67 -28.43
N VAL A 238 4.73 25.71 -29.20
CA VAL A 238 4.28 25.57 -30.58
C VAL A 238 5.49 25.17 -31.41
N VAL A 239 5.45 23.97 -32.01
CA VAL A 239 6.30 23.63 -33.14
C VAL A 239 5.48 23.98 -34.38
N GLU A 240 5.87 25.03 -35.09
CA GLU A 240 5.52 25.26 -36.49
C GLU A 240 6.29 24.29 -37.40
#